data_AF-A0A1C1D1D0-F1
#
_entry.id   AF-A0A1C1D1D0-F1
#
_cell.length_a   1.000
_cell.length_b   1.000
_cell.length_c   1.000
_cell.angle_alpha   90.00
_cell.angle_beta   90.00
_cell.angle_gamma   90.00
#
_symmetry.space_group_name_H-M   'P 1'
#
loop_
_entity.id
_entity.type
_entity.pdbx_description
1 polymer ?
#
loop_
_entity_poly.entity_id
_entity_poly.type
_entity_poly.pdbx_seq_one_letter_code
_entity_poly.pdbx_strand_id
1 'polypeptide(L)'
;MAKSGIAEVAQSGFAPAAAYDAYRPTYPDEAVEQLLQVLEVTGVKGAKVADLAAGTGKFTEILARRPEGYDIVAIEPHDGMRNQLEQKSLPRVRVVKGTADNMSGVQDESLAAVIAAQVSLDKELTGWQIC
;
A
#
# COMPACT_ATOMS: atom_id res chain seq x y z
N MET A 1 0.87 -16.20 -19.47
CA MET A 1 0.81 -15.19 -18.38
C MET A 1 0.91 -15.95 -17.07
N ALA A 2 1.87 -15.60 -16.21
CA ALA A 2 1.90 -16.13 -14.85
C ALA A 2 0.56 -15.77 -14.16
N LYS A 3 0.00 -16.66 -13.35
CA LYS A 3 -1.24 -16.35 -12.63
C LYS A 3 -0.96 -15.19 -11.68
N SER A 4 -1.59 -14.04 -11.94
CA SER A 4 -1.73 -12.95 -10.96
C SER A 4 -2.33 -13.55 -9.69
N GLY A 5 -1.54 -13.56 -8.62
CA GLY A 5 -1.86 -14.25 -7.38
C GLY A 5 -0.72 -14.13 -6.37
N ILE A 6 -1.09 -14.24 -5.11
CA ILE A 6 -0.13 -14.21 -3.99
C ILE A 6 0.65 -15.52 -4.01
N ALA A 7 1.98 -15.43 -3.89
CA ALA A 7 2.81 -16.62 -3.71
C ALA A 7 2.38 -17.37 -2.44
N GLU A 8 2.40 -18.70 -2.45
CA GLU A 8 1.91 -19.51 -1.32
C GLU A 8 2.64 -19.21 0.01
N VAL A 9 3.94 -18.90 -0.08
CA VAL A 9 4.74 -18.46 1.07
C VAL A 9 4.26 -17.14 1.67
N ALA A 10 3.89 -16.17 0.83
CA ALA A 10 3.33 -14.91 1.29
C ALA A 10 1.90 -15.12 1.82
N GLN A 11 1.09 -15.94 1.15
CA GLN A 11 -0.27 -16.27 1.57
C GLN A 11 -0.32 -16.91 2.97
N SER A 12 0.64 -17.76 3.30
CA SER A 12 0.73 -18.41 4.61
C SER A 12 1.45 -17.54 5.65
N GLY A 13 2.57 -16.90 5.28
CA GLY A 13 3.36 -16.05 6.17
C GLY A 13 2.61 -14.81 6.68
N PHE A 14 1.70 -14.27 5.88
CA PHE A 14 0.90 -13.08 6.21
C PHE A 14 -0.52 -13.40 6.70
N ALA A 15 -0.85 -14.68 6.89
CA ALA A 15 -2.13 -15.09 7.49
C ALA A 15 -2.42 -14.47 8.88
N PRO A 16 -1.45 -14.33 9.82
CA PRO A 16 -1.69 -13.71 11.13
C PRO A 16 -1.69 -12.18 11.08
N ALA A 17 -2.53 -11.60 10.22
CA ALA A 17 -2.57 -10.17 9.91
C ALA A 17 -2.76 -9.26 11.14
N ALA A 18 -3.61 -9.66 12.10
CA ALA A 18 -3.82 -8.87 13.33
C ALA A 18 -2.56 -8.79 14.20
N ALA A 19 -1.80 -9.90 14.31
CA ALA A 19 -0.52 -9.88 15.00
C ALA A 19 0.50 -9.03 14.23
N TYR A 20 0.48 -9.11 12.90
CA TYR A 20 1.33 -8.28 12.05
C TYR A 20 1.06 -6.79 12.24
N ASP A 21 -0.22 -6.37 12.31
CA ASP A 21 -0.59 -4.98 12.58
C ASP A 21 -0.15 -4.54 13.99
N ALA A 22 -0.33 -5.40 15.00
CA ALA A 22 -0.02 -5.07 16.38
C ALA A 22 1.49 -4.88 16.63
N TYR A 23 2.34 -5.71 16.02
CA TYR A 23 3.76 -5.78 16.40
C TYR A 23 4.71 -5.13 15.40
N ARG A 24 4.31 -4.94 14.13
CA ARG A 24 5.21 -4.30 13.16
C ARG A 24 5.38 -2.82 13.51
N PRO A 25 6.62 -2.29 13.56
CA PRO A 25 6.85 -0.87 13.77
C PRO A 25 6.24 -0.03 12.65
N THR A 26 5.83 1.20 12.99
CA THR A 26 5.42 2.18 11.98
C THR A 26 6.64 2.86 11.34
N TYR A 27 6.40 3.69 10.33
CA TYR A 27 7.45 4.44 9.64
C TYR A 27 7.76 5.75 10.37
N PRO A 28 9.04 6.18 10.41
CA PRO A 28 9.40 7.47 10.98
C PRO A 28 8.86 8.62 10.12
N ASP A 29 8.22 9.60 10.75
CA ASP A 29 7.55 10.72 10.05
C ASP A 29 8.49 11.50 9.14
N GLU A 30 9.74 11.70 9.56
CA GLU A 30 10.74 12.40 8.76
C GLU A 30 11.07 11.69 7.44
N ALA A 31 11.17 10.35 7.45
CA ALA A 31 11.42 9.59 6.23
C ALA A 31 10.22 9.65 5.27
N VAL A 32 9.00 9.61 5.81
CA VAL A 32 7.78 9.75 5.00
C VAL A 32 7.70 11.15 4.39
N GLU A 33 8.01 12.20 5.16
CA GLU A 33 8.05 13.58 4.66
C GLU A 33 9.07 13.73 3.52
N GLN A 34 10.30 13.23 3.68
CA GLN A 34 11.31 13.27 2.63
C GLN A 34 10.87 12.54 1.36
N LEU A 35 10.25 11.37 1.49
CA LEU A 35 9.70 10.62 0.36
C LEU A 35 8.62 11.43 -0.38
N LEU A 36 7.68 12.03 0.35
CA LEU A 36 6.59 12.81 -0.23
C LEU A 36 7.08 14.09 -0.93
N GLN A 37 8.17 14.69 -0.44
CA GLN A 37 8.83 15.82 -1.08
C GLN A 37 9.47 15.40 -2.41
N VAL A 38 10.17 14.26 -2.44
CA VAL A 38 10.77 13.73 -3.69
C VAL A 38 9.71 13.36 -4.72
N LEU A 39 8.54 12.88 -4.26
CA LEU A 39 7.39 12.59 -5.11
C LEU A 39 6.60 13.85 -5.51
N GLU A 40 7.00 15.03 -5.06
CA GLU A 40 6.38 16.33 -5.35
C GLU A 40 4.89 16.41 -5.00
N VAL A 41 4.44 15.62 -4.02
CA VAL A 41 3.04 15.64 -3.54
C VAL A 41 2.86 16.45 -2.26
N THR A 42 3.94 16.77 -1.54
CA THR A 42 3.89 17.65 -0.35
C THR A 42 3.25 19.00 -0.71
N GLY A 43 2.25 19.42 0.09
CA GLY A 43 1.48 20.65 -0.15
C GLY A 43 0.41 20.56 -1.25
N VAL A 44 0.34 19.46 -2.02
CA VAL A 44 -0.67 19.27 -3.06
C VAL A 44 -1.96 18.72 -2.45
N LYS A 45 -2.90 19.61 -2.15
CA LYS A 45 -4.17 19.23 -1.52
C LYS A 45 -4.96 18.24 -2.38
N GLY A 46 -5.42 17.15 -1.77
CA GLY A 46 -6.25 16.16 -2.47
C GLY A 46 -5.53 15.36 -3.54
N ALA A 47 -4.19 15.35 -3.59
CA ALA A 47 -3.46 14.53 -4.55
C ALA A 47 -3.89 13.06 -4.46
N LYS A 48 -4.10 12.42 -5.62
CA LYS A 48 -4.43 11.00 -5.71
C LYS A 48 -3.16 10.18 -5.61
N VAL A 49 -3.06 9.34 -4.59
CA VAL A 49 -1.86 8.51 -4.32
C VAL A 49 -2.25 7.05 -4.15
N ALA A 50 -1.43 6.14 -4.65
CA ALA A 50 -1.58 4.71 -4.37
C ALA A 50 -0.55 4.24 -3.36
N ASP A 51 -1.01 3.43 -2.41
CA ASP A 51 -0.18 2.64 -1.51
C ASP A 51 -0.27 1.17 -1.98
N LEU A 52 0.74 0.73 -2.72
CA LEU A 52 0.81 -0.58 -3.35
C LEU A 52 1.46 -1.60 -2.40
N ALA A 53 0.79 -2.74 -2.23
CA ALA A 53 1.06 -3.71 -1.16
C ALA A 53 0.96 -3.06 0.22
N ALA A 54 -0.18 -2.41 0.46
CA ALA A 54 -0.45 -1.65 1.68
C ALA A 54 -0.39 -2.50 2.95
N GLY A 55 -0.51 -3.84 2.86
CA GLY A 55 -0.55 -4.74 4.00
C GLY A 55 -1.71 -4.37 4.94
N THR A 56 -1.42 -4.27 6.24
CA THR A 56 -2.40 -3.80 7.24
C THR A 56 -2.57 -2.28 7.25
N GLY A 57 -1.79 -1.54 6.45
CA GLY A 57 -1.96 -0.11 6.22
C GLY A 57 -1.23 0.84 7.15
N LYS A 58 -0.13 0.42 7.78
CA LYS A 58 0.71 1.32 8.60
C LYS A 58 1.20 2.55 7.84
N PHE A 59 1.56 2.38 6.56
CA PHE A 59 1.96 3.51 5.72
C PHE A 59 0.74 4.34 5.33
N THR A 60 -0.37 3.67 4.97
CA THR A 60 -1.66 4.29 4.68
C THR A 60 -2.16 5.19 5.82
N GLU A 61 -2.01 4.79 7.09
CA GLU A 61 -2.35 5.61 8.26
C GLU A 61 -1.59 6.93 8.29
N ILE A 62 -0.29 6.90 7.92
CA ILE A 62 0.54 8.10 7.87
C ILE A 62 0.09 9.00 6.71
N LEU A 63 -0.23 8.43 5.54
CA LEU A 63 -0.77 9.20 4.42
C LEU A 63 -2.13 9.83 4.76
N ALA A 64 -3.02 9.09 5.43
CA ALA A 64 -4.38 9.54 5.73
C ALA A 64 -4.43 10.69 6.75
N ARG A 65 -3.42 10.80 7.63
CA ARG A 65 -3.31 11.90 8.60
C ARG A 65 -2.60 13.15 8.07
N ARG A 66 -2.13 13.12 6.82
CA ARG A 66 -1.43 14.25 6.21
C ARG A 66 -2.35 15.47 6.06
N PRO A 67 -1.87 16.70 6.36
CA PRO A 67 -2.68 17.91 6.25
C PRO A 67 -3.11 18.23 4.82
N GLU A 68 -2.41 17.69 3.81
CA GLU A 68 -2.80 17.76 2.40
C GLU A 68 -4.14 17.06 2.13
N GLY A 69 -4.50 16.08 2.97
CA GLY A 69 -5.69 15.25 2.80
C GLY A 69 -5.65 14.54 1.45
N TYR A 70 -4.75 13.57 1.28
CA TYR A 70 -4.60 12.82 0.04
C TYR A 70 -5.82 11.92 -0.27
N ASP A 71 -6.11 11.70 -1.56
CA ASP A 71 -7.09 10.71 -2.02
C ASP A 71 -6.35 9.39 -2.23
N ILE A 72 -6.50 8.46 -1.30
CA ILE A 72 -5.62 7.29 -1.22
C ILE A 72 -6.33 6.06 -1.77
N VAL A 73 -5.66 5.33 -2.65
CA VAL A 73 -6.04 3.96 -3.03
C VAL A 73 -5.02 2.99 -2.45
N ALA A 74 -5.42 2.24 -1.43
CA ALA A 74 -4.59 1.20 -0.84
C ALA A 74 -4.86 -0.14 -1.54
N ILE A 75 -3.82 -0.72 -2.13
CA ILE A 75 -3.90 -1.92 -2.97
C ILE A 75 -3.18 -3.05 -2.25
N GLU A 76 -3.91 -4.10 -1.90
CA GLU A 76 -3.34 -5.22 -1.16
C GLU A 76 -4.01 -6.53 -1.61
N PRO A 77 -3.27 -7.54 -2.09
CA PRO A 77 -3.89 -8.77 -2.58
C PRO A 77 -4.39 -9.68 -1.45
N HIS A 78 -3.75 -9.65 -0.27
CA HIS A 78 -4.04 -10.58 0.84
C HIS A 78 -5.28 -10.16 1.62
N ASP A 79 -6.31 -11.01 1.57
CA ASP A 79 -7.63 -10.72 2.16
C ASP A 79 -7.54 -10.42 3.66
N GLY A 80 -6.75 -11.19 4.42
CA GLY A 80 -6.56 -10.94 5.85
C GLY A 80 -5.89 -9.60 6.17
N MET A 81 -4.97 -9.15 5.30
CA MET A 81 -4.25 -7.88 5.49
C MET A 81 -5.14 -6.69 5.14
N ARG A 82 -5.84 -6.76 3.99
CA ARG A 82 -6.86 -5.78 3.61
C ARG A 82 -7.93 -5.63 4.68
N ASN A 83 -8.45 -6.73 5.23
CA ASN A 83 -9.50 -6.66 6.24
C ASN A 83 -9.04 -5.88 7.49
N GLN A 84 -7.76 -5.99 7.88
CA GLN A 84 -7.20 -5.16 8.97
C GLN A 84 -7.16 -3.68 8.57
N LEU A 85 -6.74 -3.37 7.36
CA LEU A 85 -6.71 -2.00 6.86
C LEU A 85 -8.12 -1.39 6.75
N GLU A 86 -9.09 -2.13 6.22
CA GLU A 86 -10.49 -1.70 6.14
C GLU A 86 -11.09 -1.41 7.52
N GLN A 87 -10.77 -2.23 8.54
CA GLN A 87 -11.23 -2.01 9.91
C GLN A 87 -10.75 -0.68 10.51
N LYS A 88 -9.62 -0.12 10.04
CA LYS A 88 -9.12 1.18 10.50
C LYS A 88 -10.03 2.35 10.09
N SER A 89 -10.93 2.16 9.11
CA SER A 89 -11.92 3.18 8.69
C SER A 89 -11.31 4.56 8.40
N LEU A 90 -10.18 4.57 7.71
CA LEU A 90 -9.40 5.78 7.46
C LEU A 90 -10.14 6.73 6.49
N PRO A 91 -10.09 8.05 6.74
CA PRO A 91 -10.74 9.03 5.88
C PRO A 91 -10.03 9.11 4.52
N ARG A 92 -10.82 9.25 3.44
CA ARG A 92 -10.32 9.41 2.06
C ARG A 92 -9.39 8.26 1.61
N VAL A 93 -9.56 7.08 2.20
CA VAL A 93 -8.88 5.84 1.80
C VAL A 93 -9.89 4.89 1.18
N ARG A 94 -9.58 4.39 0.00
CA ARG A 94 -10.28 3.27 -0.63
C ARG A 94 -9.35 2.06 -0.66
N VAL A 95 -9.77 0.97 -0.04
CA VAL A 95 -9.01 -0.29 0.02
C VAL A 95 -9.51 -1.20 -1.10
N VAL A 96 -8.59 -1.74 -1.91
CA VAL A 96 -8.94 -2.59 -3.06
C VAL A 96 -8.03 -3.81 -3.13
N LYS A 97 -8.60 -4.93 -3.60
CA LYS A 97 -7.82 -6.11 -3.98
C LYS A 97 -7.12 -5.84 -5.30
N GLY A 98 -5.81 -6.07 -5.34
CA GLY A 98 -5.01 -5.93 -6.55
C GLY A 98 -3.55 -6.32 -6.32
N THR A 99 -2.82 -6.43 -7.42
CA THR A 99 -1.37 -6.70 -7.46
C THR A 99 -0.69 -5.66 -8.34
N ALA A 100 0.65 -5.60 -8.35
CA ALA A 100 1.38 -4.64 -9.19
C ALA A 100 1.06 -4.76 -10.68
N ASP A 101 0.78 -5.97 -11.15
CA ASP A 101 0.42 -6.30 -12.53
C ASP A 101 -1.10 -6.30 -12.78
N ASN A 102 -1.92 -6.06 -11.75
CA ASN A 102 -3.37 -6.02 -11.86
C ASN A 102 -3.99 -5.04 -10.84
N MET A 103 -4.09 -3.78 -11.24
CA MET A 103 -4.67 -2.69 -10.46
C MET A 103 -6.01 -2.22 -11.04
N SER A 104 -6.92 -3.14 -11.41
CA SER A 104 -8.19 -2.80 -12.09
C SER A 104 -9.10 -1.83 -11.30
N GLY A 105 -8.85 -1.62 -10.01
CA GLY A 105 -9.52 -0.62 -9.18
C GLY A 105 -8.98 0.81 -9.32
N VAL A 106 -7.96 1.04 -10.14
CA VAL A 106 -7.29 2.33 -10.35
C VAL A 106 -7.52 2.76 -11.81
N GLN A 107 -7.84 4.03 -12.03
CA GLN A 107 -7.98 4.58 -13.37
C GLN A 107 -6.59 4.85 -13.98
N ASP A 108 -6.42 4.62 -15.27
CA ASP A 108 -5.18 4.93 -15.98
C ASP A 108 -4.83 6.41 -15.86
N GLU A 109 -3.53 6.70 -15.77
CA GLU A 109 -2.96 8.07 -15.72
C GLU A 109 -3.56 8.98 -14.64
N SER A 110 -4.13 8.40 -13.57
CA SER A 110 -4.91 9.15 -12.58
C SER A 110 -4.20 9.44 -11.26
N LEU A 111 -3.03 8.84 -11.04
CA LEU A 111 -2.29 8.93 -9.78
C LEU A 111 -1.15 9.94 -9.91
N ALA A 112 -1.01 10.82 -8.91
CA ALA A 112 0.14 11.71 -8.78
C ALA A 112 1.38 10.93 -8.30
N ALA A 113 1.18 9.88 -7.49
CA ALA A 113 2.25 9.01 -7.00
C ALA A 113 1.77 7.57 -6.75
N VAL A 114 2.68 6.62 -6.93
CA VAL A 114 2.54 5.22 -6.50
C VAL A 114 3.67 4.93 -5.53
N ILE A 115 3.33 4.48 -4.32
CA ILE A 115 4.29 4.19 -3.26
C ILE A 115 4.18 2.71 -2.91
N ALA A 116 5.31 2.03 -2.81
CA ALA A 116 5.40 0.67 -2.28
C ALA A 116 6.29 0.70 -1.04
N ALA A 117 5.65 0.64 0.15
CA ALA A 117 6.34 0.82 1.42
C ALA A 117 6.77 -0.51 2.04
N GLN A 118 8.08 -0.70 2.14
CA GLN A 118 8.73 -1.86 2.76
C GLN A 118 8.25 -3.21 2.19
N VAL A 119 8.50 -3.31 0.89
CA VAL A 119 8.35 -4.49 0.07
C VAL A 119 9.71 -5.16 -0.13
N SER A 120 9.74 -6.50 -0.17
CA SER A 120 10.92 -7.19 -0.70
C SER A 120 10.76 -7.35 -2.20
N LEU A 121 11.62 -6.67 -2.97
CA LEU A 121 11.74 -6.90 -4.41
C LEU A 121 12.74 -8.04 -4.62
N ASP A 122 12.24 -9.24 -4.91
CA ASP A 122 13.11 -10.32 -5.36
C ASP A 122 13.45 -10.09 -6.85
N LYS A 123 14.75 -9.97 -7.15
CA LYS A 123 15.23 -9.78 -8.52
C LYS A 123 15.40 -11.10 -9.27
N GLU A 124 15.33 -12.25 -8.60
CA GLU A 124 15.69 -13.54 -9.21
C GLU A 124 14.54 -14.24 -9.95
N LEU A 125 13.29 -13.82 -9.73
CA LEU A 125 12.14 -14.32 -10.48
C LEU A 125 11.76 -13.32 -11.56
N THR A 126 11.57 -13.81 -12.79
CA THR A 126 11.27 -13.04 -14.01
C THR A 126 9.88 -12.37 -14.03
N GLY A 127 9.35 -12.00 -12.86
CA GLY A 127 8.11 -11.25 -12.68
C GLY A 127 8.18 -10.45 -11.38
N TRP A 128 7.70 -9.20 -11.42
CA TRP A 128 7.62 -8.31 -10.27
C TRP A 128 6.58 -8.85 -9.28
N GLN A 129 7.01 -9.71 -8.36
CA GLN A 129 6.15 -10.23 -7.32
C GLN A 129 6.40 -9.43 -6.05
N ILE A 130 5.44 -8.57 -5.72
CA ILE A 130 5.42 -7.87 -4.43
C ILE A 130 4.80 -8.83 -3.43
N CYS A 131 5.62 -9.33 -2.51
CA CYS A 131 5.18 -10.07 -1.32
C CYS A 131 4.91 -9.11 -0.16
#